data_AF-A0A970C040-F1
#
_entry.id   AF-A0A970C040-F1
#
_cell.length_a   1.000
_cell.length_b   1.000
_cell.length_c   1.000
_cell.angle_alpha   90.00
_cell.angle_beta   90.00
_cell.angle_gamma   90.00
#
_symmetry.space_group_name_H-M   'P 1'
#
loop_
_entity.id
_entity.type
_entity.pdbx_description
1 polymer ?
#
loop_
_entity_poly.entity_id
_entity_poly.type
_entity_poly.pdbx_seq_one_letter_code
_entity_poly.pdbx_strand_id
1 'polypeptide(L)'
;MVRTYRGPILAMVLLAAAATAARADKVYLTDGAILTGSVVRLADEVLTLRTDYAGEVKVDAAKVVGITTNDALAVELDSGSTIAGRLVYEPDTKVQQVGVDGAATVTASVPMIKALWTPGTDSPLVAA
;
A
#
# COMPACT_ATOMS: atom_id res chain seq x y z
N MET A 1 9.61 28.09 -53.52
CA MET A 1 9.94 27.93 -52.09
C MET A 1 8.72 27.37 -51.37
N VAL A 2 8.69 26.07 -51.06
CA VAL A 2 7.77 25.52 -50.06
C VAL A 2 8.60 24.59 -49.20
N ARG A 3 8.98 25.07 -48.01
CA ARG A 3 9.87 24.39 -47.09
C ARG A 3 9.05 23.30 -46.39
N THR A 4 9.41 22.04 -46.62
CA THR A 4 8.88 20.85 -45.96
C THR A 4 9.09 20.97 -44.45
N TYR A 5 8.03 21.15 -43.67
CA TYR A 5 8.05 21.06 -42.21
C TYR A 5 7.45 19.70 -41.77
N ARG A 6 8.24 18.63 -41.95
CA ARG A 6 8.00 17.32 -41.33
C ARG A 6 8.97 17.15 -40.16
N GLY A 7 8.48 17.26 -38.93
CA GLY A 7 9.29 17.16 -37.70
C GLY A 7 9.40 18.53 -37.03
N PRO A 8 8.74 18.77 -35.88
CA PRO A 8 9.02 18.03 -34.64
C PRO A 8 7.77 17.69 -33.79
N ILE A 9 6.55 17.80 -34.33
CA ILE A 9 5.32 17.66 -33.52
C ILE A 9 5.11 16.22 -33.03
N LEU A 10 5.60 15.22 -33.76
CA LEU A 10 5.47 13.82 -33.36
C LEU A 10 6.38 13.41 -32.18
N ALA A 11 7.48 14.14 -31.95
CA ALA A 11 8.43 13.82 -30.88
C ALA A 11 7.94 14.28 -29.49
N MET A 12 7.07 15.29 -29.44
CA MET A 12 6.61 15.88 -28.17
C MET A 12 5.43 15.10 -27.56
N VAL A 13 4.66 14.38 -28.37
CA VAL A 13 3.54 13.52 -27.91
C VAL A 13 4.05 12.20 -27.31
N LEU A 14 5.24 11.72 -27.71
CA LEU A 14 5.79 10.45 -27.22
C LEU A 14 6.40 10.54 -25.81
N LEU A 15 6.75 11.73 -25.31
CA LEU A 15 7.35 11.92 -23.98
C LEU A 15 6.31 11.98 -22.84
N ALA A 16 5.02 12.13 -23.14
CA ALA A 16 3.96 12.26 -22.13
C ALA A 16 3.40 10.90 -21.63
N ALA A 17 3.81 9.78 -22.22
CA ALA A 17 3.19 8.47 -21.98
C ALA A 17 3.91 7.58 -20.93
N ALA A 18 5.02 8.03 -20.33
CA ALA A 18 5.89 7.15 -19.52
C ALA A 18 5.87 7.42 -17.99
N ALA A 19 4.92 8.18 -17.48
CA ALA A 19 4.68 8.24 -16.03
C ALA A 19 3.73 7.10 -15.62
N THR A 20 4.15 5.85 -15.83
CA THR A 20 3.55 4.72 -15.09
C THR A 20 3.81 4.99 -13.62
N ALA A 21 2.81 5.54 -12.92
CA ALA A 21 2.81 5.60 -11.47
C ALA A 21 3.12 4.19 -10.97
N ALA A 22 4.29 4.01 -10.36
CA ALA A 22 4.70 2.73 -9.80
C ALA A 22 3.61 2.31 -8.80
N ARG A 23 2.84 1.29 -9.17
CA ARG A 23 1.77 0.71 -8.35
C ARG A 23 2.42 -0.15 -7.28
N ALA A 24 2.92 0.52 -6.25
CA ALA A 24 3.46 -0.13 -5.07
C ALA A 24 2.77 0.42 -3.84
N ASP A 25 2.55 -0.47 -2.88
CA ASP A 25 2.03 -0.14 -1.56
C ASP A 25 3.03 0.77 -0.84
N LYS A 26 2.50 1.64 0.01
CA LYS A 26 3.29 2.60 0.78
C LYS A 26 3.11 2.34 2.26
N VAL A 27 4.23 2.28 2.97
CA VAL A 27 4.28 2.16 4.42
C VAL A 27 4.93 3.42 4.96
N TYR A 28 4.19 4.15 5.77
CA TYR A 28 4.62 5.39 6.40
C TYR A 28 5.15 5.06 7.79
N LEU A 29 6.33 5.56 8.12
CA LEU A 29 7.00 5.30 9.39
C LEU A 29 7.01 6.52 10.32
N THR A 30 7.22 6.28 11.62
CA THR A 30 7.24 7.32 12.67
C THR A 30 8.33 8.36 12.49
N ASP A 31 9.41 8.02 11.78
CA ASP A 31 10.54 8.91 11.48
C ASP A 31 10.33 9.75 10.20
N GLY A 32 9.18 9.59 9.54
CA GLY A 32 8.85 10.25 8.28
C GLY A 32 9.31 9.51 7.03
N ALA A 33 9.98 8.36 7.17
CA ALA A 33 10.34 7.54 6.02
C ALA A 33 9.10 6.90 5.38
N ILE A 34 9.15 6.70 4.06
CA ILE A 34 8.11 6.03 3.29
C ILE A 34 8.76 4.86 2.56
N LEU A 35 8.39 3.64 2.96
CA LEU A 35 8.81 2.43 2.26
C LEU A 35 7.79 2.11 1.18
N THR A 36 8.29 1.70 0.01
CA THR A 36 7.48 1.38 -1.16
C THR A 36 7.73 -0.08 -1.55
N GLY A 37 6.67 -0.88 -1.70
CA GLY A 37 6.77 -2.31 -2.01
C GLY A 37 5.40 -2.99 -2.10
N SER A 38 5.33 -4.26 -1.73
CA SER A 38 4.08 -5.03 -1.61
C SER A 38 3.94 -5.52 -0.18
N VAL A 39 2.85 -5.15 0.49
CA VAL A 39 2.58 -5.58 1.87
C VAL A 39 2.14 -7.04 1.84
N VAL A 40 2.93 -7.91 2.48
CA VAL A 40 2.69 -9.36 2.46
C VAL A 40 1.96 -9.81 3.72
N ARG A 41 2.42 -9.35 4.88
CA ARG A 41 1.91 -9.78 6.19
C ARG A 41 2.17 -8.72 7.24
N LEU A 42 1.23 -8.52 8.15
CA LEU A 42 1.44 -7.86 9.44
C LEU A 42 0.94 -8.81 10.51
N ALA A 43 1.80 -9.25 11.40
CA ALA A 43 1.44 -10.02 12.60
C ALA A 43 2.69 -10.20 13.45
N ASP A 44 2.51 -10.61 14.71
CA ASP A 44 3.62 -10.83 15.65
C ASP A 44 4.50 -9.57 15.81
N GLU A 45 3.87 -8.39 15.81
CA GLU A 45 4.53 -7.08 15.87
C GLU A 45 5.49 -6.78 14.69
N VAL A 46 5.40 -7.56 13.60
CA VAL A 46 6.25 -7.40 12.42
C VAL A 46 5.42 -7.20 11.16
N LEU A 47 5.71 -6.10 10.45
CA LEU A 47 5.28 -5.87 9.08
C LEU A 47 6.31 -6.44 8.11
N THR A 48 5.88 -7.34 7.24
CA THR A 48 6.68 -7.89 6.14
C THR A 48 6.29 -7.20 4.84
N LEU A 49 7.25 -6.47 4.27
CA LEU A 49 7.14 -5.76 3.01
C LEU A 49 8.08 -6.40 1.99
N ARG A 50 7.57 -6.82 0.84
CA ARG A 50 8.40 -7.26 -0.28
C ARG A 50 8.74 -6.08 -1.17
N THR A 51 10.01 -5.91 -1.49
CA THR A 51 10.54 -4.81 -2.29
C THR A 51 11.42 -5.35 -3.39
N ASP A 52 11.43 -4.70 -4.56
CA ASP A 52 12.26 -5.14 -5.69
C ASP A 52 13.76 -4.83 -5.48
N TYR A 53 14.08 -3.90 -4.59
CA TYR A 53 15.45 -3.44 -4.36
C TYR A 53 16.15 -4.12 -3.17
N ALA A 54 15.40 -4.55 -2.15
CA ALA A 54 15.95 -5.17 -0.94
C ALA A 54 15.34 -6.55 -0.63
N GLY A 55 14.49 -7.09 -1.51
CA GLY A 55 13.77 -8.32 -1.23
C GLY A 55 12.76 -8.13 -0.09
N GLU A 56 12.69 -9.07 0.85
CA GLU A 56 11.82 -8.96 2.02
C GLU A 56 12.44 -8.09 3.11
N VAL A 57 11.73 -7.00 3.43
CA VAL A 57 12.05 -6.08 4.51
C VAL A 57 11.08 -6.34 5.65
N LYS A 58 11.62 -6.61 6.84
CA LYS A 58 10.86 -6.72 8.08
C LYS A 58 10.96 -5.41 8.84
N VAL A 59 9.80 -4.86 9.19
CA VAL A 59 9.67 -3.58 9.90
C VAL A 59 8.91 -3.84 11.19
N ASP A 60 9.38 -3.23 12.27
CA ASP A 60 8.65 -3.19 13.54
C ASP A 60 7.31 -2.47 13.33
N ALA A 61 6.20 -3.16 13.62
CA ALA A 61 4.84 -2.64 13.46
C ALA A 61 4.61 -1.37 14.31
N ALA A 62 5.30 -1.23 15.45
CA ALA A 62 5.22 -0.05 16.30
C ALA A 62 5.83 1.20 15.65
N LYS A 63 6.64 1.03 14.58
CA LYS A 63 7.18 2.13 13.77
C LYS A 63 6.28 2.52 12.62
N VAL A 64 5.20 1.78 12.36
CA VAL A 64 4.30 2.04 11.23
C VAL A 64 3.18 2.98 11.66
N VAL A 65 3.07 4.14 10.99
CA VAL A 65 2.00 5.12 11.24
C VAL A 65 0.85 5.00 10.25
N GLY A 66 1.09 4.40 9.09
CA GLY A 66 0.12 4.32 8.01
C GLY A 66 0.52 3.33 6.93
N ILE A 67 -0.46 2.71 6.30
CA ILE A 67 -0.30 1.78 5.19
C ILE A 67 -1.29 2.18 4.10
N THR A 68 -0.80 2.27 2.87
CA THR A 68 -1.64 2.40 1.66
C THR A 68 -1.36 1.21 0.76
N THR A 69 -2.37 0.44 0.40
CA THR A 69 -2.23 -0.70 -0.50
C THR A 69 -2.92 -0.43 -1.83
N ASN A 70 -2.47 -1.11 -2.88
CA ASN A 70 -3.16 -1.11 -4.17
C ASN A 70 -4.18 -2.25 -4.27
N ASP A 71 -3.90 -3.37 -3.61
CA ASP A 71 -4.80 -4.53 -3.58
C ASP A 71 -5.51 -4.64 -2.23
N ALA A 72 -6.63 -5.36 -2.23
CA ALA A 72 -7.36 -5.65 -1.01
C ALA A 72 -6.58 -6.67 -0.17
N LEU A 73 -6.42 -6.38 1.11
CA LEU A 73 -5.84 -7.29 2.10
C LEU A 73 -6.93 -7.77 3.06
N ALA A 74 -6.74 -8.95 3.63
CA ALA A 74 -7.50 -9.37 4.79
C ALA A 74 -6.92 -8.66 6.03
N VAL A 75 -7.79 -8.02 6.79
CA VAL A 75 -7.49 -7.19 7.95
C VAL A 75 -8.21 -7.75 9.15
N GLU A 76 -7.49 -8.26 10.13
CA GLU A 76 -8.05 -8.55 11.45
C GLU A 76 -7.83 -7.35 12.37
N LEU A 77 -8.92 -6.81 12.88
CA LEU A 77 -8.91 -5.75 13.89
C LEU A 77 -8.78 -6.37 15.29
N ASP A 78 -8.29 -5.59 16.26
CA ASP A 78 -8.22 -6.03 17.67
C ASP A 78 -9.57 -6.49 18.26
N SER A 79 -10.68 -6.04 17.67
CA SER A 79 -12.02 -6.50 18.03
C SER A 79 -12.30 -7.96 17.65
N GLY A 80 -11.38 -8.63 16.95
CA GLY A 80 -11.53 -9.98 16.39
C GLY A 80 -12.32 -10.02 15.07
N SER A 81 -12.69 -8.85 14.53
CA SER A 81 -13.40 -8.77 13.25
C SER A 81 -12.40 -8.83 12.09
N THR A 82 -12.66 -9.69 11.11
CA THR A 82 -11.91 -9.73 9.85
C THR A 82 -12.65 -8.99 8.75
N ILE A 83 -11.97 -8.06 8.07
CA ILE A 83 -12.49 -7.27 6.96
C ILE A 83 -11.55 -7.45 5.77
N ALA A 84 -12.07 -7.64 4.56
CA ALA A 84 -11.27 -7.59 3.34
C ALA A 84 -11.39 -6.20 2.71
N GLY A 85 -10.27 -5.52 2.48
CA GLY A 85 -10.31 -4.18 1.91
C GLY A 85 -8.93 -3.60 1.61
N ARG A 86 -8.93 -2.53 0.80
CA ARG A 86 -7.73 -1.75 0.51
C ARG A 86 -7.44 -0.80 1.67
N LEU A 87 -6.19 -0.72 2.08
CA LEU A 87 -5.77 0.26 3.08
C LEU A 87 -5.46 1.59 2.40
N VAL A 88 -5.97 2.70 2.95
CA VAL A 88 -5.68 4.06 2.49
C VAL A 88 -5.26 4.89 3.69
N TYR A 89 -4.08 5.51 3.63
CA TYR A 89 -3.58 6.38 4.67
C TYR A 89 -3.50 7.83 4.18
N GLU A 90 -4.14 8.74 4.92
CA GLU A 90 -4.08 10.17 4.67
C GLU A 90 -3.05 10.81 5.61
N PRO A 91 -1.83 11.14 5.14
CA PRO A 91 -0.75 11.59 6.01
C PRO A 91 -1.05 12.92 6.72
N ASP A 92 -1.82 13.82 6.10
CA ASP A 92 -2.14 15.13 6.68
C ASP A 92 -3.04 15.01 7.92
N THR A 93 -4.00 14.09 7.87
CA THR A 93 -4.94 13.85 8.98
C THR A 93 -4.52 12.69 9.87
N LYS A 94 -3.47 11.94 9.47
CA LYS A 94 -3.01 10.69 10.08
C LYS A 94 -4.12 9.64 10.20
N VAL A 95 -5.07 9.67 9.28
CA VAL A 95 -6.21 8.76 9.27
C VAL A 95 -5.86 7.55 8.41
N GLN A 96 -6.01 6.37 8.99
CA GLN A 96 -5.97 5.11 8.27
C GLN A 96 -7.43 4.67 8.01
N GLN A 97 -7.69 4.26 6.78
CA GLN A 97 -9.00 3.78 6.32
C GLN A 97 -8.84 2.39 5.69
N VAL A 98 -9.87 1.57 5.84
CA VAL A 98 -10.04 0.32 5.11
C VAL A 98 -11.22 0.51 4.16
N GLY A 99 -10.91 0.63 2.87
CA GLY A 99 -11.88 0.70 1.79
C GLY A 99 -12.37 -0.69 1.42
N VAL A 100 -13.66 -0.94 1.59
CA VAL A 100 -14.32 -2.17 1.19
C VAL A 100 -15.03 -1.89 -0.14
N ASP A 101 -14.73 -2.64 -1.20
CA ASP A 101 -15.27 -2.38 -2.53
C ASP A 101 -16.80 -2.31 -2.51
N GLY A 102 -17.36 -1.14 -2.84
CA GLY A 102 -18.81 -0.89 -2.90
C GLY A 102 -19.51 -0.54 -1.57
N ALA A 103 -18.78 -0.35 -0.47
CA ALA A 103 -19.35 -0.06 0.85
C ALA A 103 -18.67 1.13 1.58
N ALA A 104 -19.21 1.48 2.75
CA ALA A 104 -18.68 2.52 3.62
C ALA A 104 -17.23 2.22 4.05
N THR A 105 -16.36 3.24 3.98
CA THR A 105 -15.00 3.17 4.51
C THR A 105 -15.02 3.03 6.03
N VAL A 106 -14.29 2.06 6.55
CA VAL A 106 -14.06 1.94 8.00
C VAL A 106 -12.81 2.76 8.33
N THR A 107 -12.97 3.80 9.14
CA THR A 107 -11.82 4.51 9.73
C THR A 107 -11.24 3.64 10.84
N ALA A 108 -9.99 3.22 10.69
CA ALA A 108 -9.28 2.38 11.66
C ALA A 108 -7.83 2.83 11.73
N SER A 109 -7.30 3.07 12.92
CA SER A 109 -5.88 3.41 13.07
C SER A 109 -4.99 2.16 12.92
N VAL A 110 -3.75 2.30 12.46
CA VAL A 110 -2.79 1.17 12.37
C VAL A 110 -2.64 0.39 13.69
N PRO A 111 -2.61 1.02 14.88
CA PRO A 111 -2.57 0.28 16.15
C PRO A 111 -3.79 -0.61 16.42
N MET A 112 -4.92 -0.39 15.72
CA MET A 112 -6.11 -1.25 15.84
C MET A 112 -6.06 -2.46 14.91
N ILE A 113 -5.07 -2.52 14.00
CA ILE A 113 -4.88 -3.62 13.08
C ILE A 113 -3.99 -4.65 13.76
N LYS A 114 -4.62 -5.74 14.19
CA LYS A 114 -3.94 -6.85 14.85
C LYS A 114 -3.15 -7.69 13.86
N ALA A 115 -3.74 -7.95 12.68
CA ALA A 115 -3.06 -8.67 11.62
C ALA A 115 -3.53 -8.27 10.22
N LEU A 116 -2.63 -8.42 9.24
CA LEU A 116 -2.88 -8.28 7.82
C LEU A 116 -2.27 -9.46 7.08
N TRP A 117 -2.94 -9.95 6.04
CA TRP A 117 -2.36 -10.94 5.13
C TRP A 117 -2.99 -10.83 3.74
N THR A 118 -2.25 -11.35 2.75
CA THR A 118 -2.76 -11.47 1.38
C THR A 118 -3.92 -12.49 1.35
N PRO A 119 -5.09 -12.15 0.79
CA PRO A 119 -6.19 -13.10 0.66
C PRO A 119 -5.76 -14.37 -0.09
N GLY A 120 -6.10 -15.54 0.45
CA GLY A 120 -5.70 -16.84 -0.11
C GLY A 120 -4.47 -17.47 0.54
N THR A 121 -3.80 -16.80 1.48
CA THR A 121 -2.84 -17.42 2.41
C THR A 121 -3.50 -17.73 3.76
N ASP A 122 -2.91 -18.64 4.55
CA ASP A 122 -3.41 -18.98 5.88
C ASP A 122 -3.43 -17.77 6.82
N SER A 123 -4.44 -17.71 7.69
CA SER A 123 -4.52 -16.65 8.70
C SER A 123 -3.32 -16.77 9.66
N PRO A 124 -2.58 -15.68 9.88
CA PRO A 124 -1.41 -15.67 10.75
C PRO A 124 -1.74 -15.97 12.23
N LEU A 125 -3.01 -15.88 12.63
CA LEU A 125 -3.45 -15.99 14.02
C LEU A 125 -4.06 -17.35 14.37
N VAL A 126 -4.25 -18.24 13.38
CA VAL A 126 -4.80 -19.60 13.58
C VAL A 126 -3.69 -20.66 13.61
N ALA A 127 -2.44 -20.28 13.29
CA ALA A 127 -1.28 -21.16 13.40
C ALA A 127 -0.68 -21.11 14.82
N ALA A 128 -1.33 -21.78 15.78
CA ALA A 128 -0.76 -22.15 17.08
C ALA A 128 -1.35 -23.49 17.55
#